data_AF-A0A8J4E1E8-F1
#
_entry.id   AF-A0A8J4E1E8-F1
#
_cell.length_a   1.000
_cell.length_b   1.000
_cell.length_c   1.000
_cell.angle_alpha   90.00
_cell.angle_beta   90.00
_cell.angle_gamma   90.00
#
_symmetry.space_group_name_H-M   'P 1'
#
loop_
_entity.id
_entity.type
_entity.pdbx_description
1 polymer ?
#
loop_
_entity_poly.entity_id
_entity_poly.type
_entity_poly.pdbx_seq_one_letter_code
_entity_poly.pdbx_strand_id
1 'polypeptide(L)'
;MTAVKALLQKWYPKIVTKLGAQANAPATITLNTDPSFGGAYVSGNNIYIGVPFLNAHLNDPDMAIAIHEVTHIATSGINWTFNPSWITEGFADYVRYWVYSSGMAIANPATFTYLHGYEHAGYFFNYISTTFNKPNFARDLYANQLASSDLNTFIRSQTGNANGYTTLGEAWNNMTGKKVSSILTFKNGSTNSCADVLNYTDSDNNPVQIVSCTGNIAQWWTFTPISSTSTYGTIRTNVGQALAGNPLRDGSERCLYPQGNGTTSGTAVVIYNCDPGSTGMQWYFQTNGLIRNVNSNLCLQPQGGSTANNTRLQVVTCNSAAASQNWNVRPLDIMQSKGSTTTAINYCLGSSTDGTIPATTSYLQDRTCNYNNGQRLVFVPSSAGGTSGYYKVYTHTGNASDARCLDLNGGSTANNTRVILAPCTGSTTQQWMRYPSERLASVAASGACLQLEGNSTAVNAYMVINTCNTTDYQKFKFATM
;
A
#
# COMPACT_ATOMS: atom_id res chain seq x y z
N MET A 1 13.41 30.83 -21.39
CA MET A 1 14.45 30.92 -20.34
C MET A 1 14.33 32.14 -19.43
N THR A 2 14.19 33.38 -19.94
CA THR A 2 14.03 34.58 -19.08
C THR A 2 12.83 34.49 -18.13
N ALA A 3 11.66 34.04 -18.62
CA ALA A 3 10.48 33.79 -17.81
C ALA A 3 10.74 32.74 -16.70
N VAL A 4 11.39 31.62 -17.05
CA VAL A 4 11.79 30.58 -16.09
C VAL A 4 12.69 31.14 -14.98
N LYS A 5 13.67 31.98 -15.33
CA LYS A 5 14.52 32.64 -14.34
C LYS A 5 13.71 33.51 -13.38
N ALA A 6 12.82 34.36 -13.89
CA ALA A 6 11.99 35.24 -13.07
C ALA A 6 11.05 34.43 -12.14
N LEU A 7 10.47 33.36 -12.65
CA LEU A 7 9.66 32.40 -11.90
C LEU A 7 10.43 31.81 -10.71
N LEU A 8 11.62 31.28 -10.97
CA LEU A 8 12.45 30.64 -9.94
C LEU A 8 12.95 31.65 -8.90
N GLN A 9 13.35 32.85 -9.32
CA GLN A 9 13.74 33.92 -8.39
C GLN A 9 12.59 34.28 -7.41
N LYS A 10 11.34 34.21 -7.88
CA LYS A 10 10.16 34.49 -7.06
C LYS A 10 9.80 33.32 -6.12
N TRP A 11 9.91 32.09 -6.59
CA TRP A 11 9.34 30.92 -5.90
C TRP A 11 10.35 30.08 -5.13
N TYR A 12 11.60 30.03 -5.55
CA TYR A 12 12.62 29.25 -4.86
C TYR A 12 12.75 29.61 -3.36
N PRO A 13 12.80 30.90 -2.95
CA PRO A 13 12.83 31.25 -1.53
C PRO A 13 11.60 30.77 -0.75
N LYS A 14 10.43 30.74 -1.39
CA LYS A 14 9.18 30.25 -0.76
C LYS A 14 9.21 28.74 -0.57
N ILE A 15 9.75 28.00 -1.54
CA ILE A 15 9.92 26.54 -1.47
C ILE A 15 10.91 26.20 -0.33
N VAL A 16 12.06 26.88 -0.27
CA VAL A 16 13.03 26.74 0.83
C VAL A 16 12.37 27.03 2.18
N THR A 17 11.57 28.09 2.27
CA THR A 17 10.82 28.43 3.50
C THR A 17 9.82 27.34 3.89
N LYS A 18 9.09 26.77 2.93
CA LYS A 18 8.13 25.68 3.15
C LYS A 18 8.83 24.42 3.68
N LEU A 19 9.99 24.09 3.12
CA LEU A 19 10.84 22.97 3.53
C LEU A 19 11.48 23.17 4.92
N GLY A 20 11.77 24.40 5.31
CA GLY A 20 12.34 24.72 6.62
C GLY A 20 13.74 24.13 6.79
N ALA A 21 14.01 23.51 7.95
CA ALA A 21 15.33 22.95 8.29
C ALA A 21 15.78 21.80 7.36
N GLN A 22 14.89 21.26 6.54
CA GLN A 22 15.16 20.16 5.60
C GLN A 22 15.67 20.66 4.23
N ALA A 23 15.64 21.96 3.98
CA ALA A 23 16.02 22.53 2.69
C ALA A 23 17.55 22.52 2.50
N ASN A 24 18.02 22.01 1.36
CA ASN A 24 19.31 22.40 0.82
C ASN A 24 19.11 23.68 0.00
N ALA A 25 19.79 24.76 0.38
CA ALA A 25 19.60 26.08 -0.20
C ALA A 25 20.87 26.59 -0.90
N PRO A 26 21.32 25.99 -2.02
CA PRO A 26 22.47 26.50 -2.76
C PRO A 26 22.26 27.97 -3.17
N ALA A 27 23.30 28.78 -2.98
CA ALA A 27 23.28 30.20 -3.32
C ALA A 27 23.15 30.46 -4.83
N THR A 28 23.51 29.47 -5.66
CA THR A 28 23.50 29.59 -7.12
C THR A 28 22.84 28.36 -7.74
N ILE A 29 21.88 28.62 -8.63
CA ILE A 29 21.24 27.62 -9.50
C ILE A 29 21.48 28.04 -10.94
N THR A 30 21.95 27.10 -11.75
CA THR A 30 22.23 27.34 -13.18
C THR A 30 21.11 26.78 -14.03
N LEU A 31 20.64 27.56 -15.01
CA LEU A 31 19.65 27.11 -15.99
C LEU A 31 20.33 26.82 -17.32
N ASN A 32 20.15 25.59 -17.80
CA ASN A 32 20.68 25.11 -19.06
C ASN A 32 19.54 24.64 -19.98
N THR A 33 19.82 24.57 -21.27
CA THR A 33 18.94 23.95 -22.25
C THR A 33 19.55 22.66 -22.76
N ASP A 34 18.72 21.65 -22.96
CA ASP A 34 19.12 20.37 -23.54
C ASP A 34 18.48 20.22 -24.94
N PRO A 35 19.26 20.13 -26.02
CA PRO A 35 18.71 20.13 -27.38
C PRO A 35 17.93 18.86 -27.72
N SER A 36 18.18 17.73 -27.06
CA SER A 36 17.58 16.44 -27.41
C SER A 36 16.51 15.96 -26.43
N PHE A 37 16.41 16.59 -25.25
CA PHE A 37 15.54 16.10 -24.19
C PHE A 37 14.09 16.61 -24.28
N GLY A 38 13.13 15.77 -23.92
CA GLY A 38 11.68 16.04 -24.02
C GLY A 38 11.03 16.70 -22.81
N GLY A 39 11.75 16.98 -21.73
CA GLY A 39 11.21 17.63 -20.52
C GLY A 39 12.25 18.39 -19.74
N ALA A 40 12.29 18.28 -18.41
CA ALA A 40 13.33 18.89 -17.58
C ALA A 40 13.95 17.88 -16.60
N TYR A 41 15.17 18.17 -16.14
CA TYR A 41 15.86 17.37 -15.13
C TYR A 41 16.87 18.22 -14.34
N VAL A 42 17.30 17.68 -13.19
CA VAL A 42 18.34 18.25 -12.34
C VAL A 42 19.62 17.41 -12.39
N SER A 43 20.76 18.08 -12.43
CA SER A 43 22.07 17.49 -12.10
C SER A 43 22.90 18.45 -11.25
N GLY A 44 23.14 18.07 -10.00
CA GLY A 44 23.69 18.98 -8.99
C GLY A 44 22.79 20.20 -8.80
N ASN A 45 23.34 21.41 -8.93
CA ASN A 45 22.58 22.67 -8.85
C ASN A 45 22.17 23.20 -10.23
N ASN A 46 22.16 22.34 -11.26
CA ASN A 46 21.82 22.71 -12.62
C ASN A 46 20.44 22.15 -12.97
N ILE A 47 19.56 23.01 -13.49
CA ILE A 47 18.31 22.61 -14.12
C ILE A 47 18.53 22.62 -15.62
N TYR A 48 18.21 21.52 -16.28
CA TYR A 48 18.23 21.39 -17.74
C TYR A 48 16.79 21.33 -18.23
N ILE A 49 16.44 22.18 -19.19
CA ILE A 49 15.13 22.15 -19.85
C ILE A 49 15.31 21.84 -21.32
N GLY A 50 14.63 20.79 -21.77
CA GLY A 50 14.60 20.30 -23.12
C GLY A 50 14.07 21.35 -24.10
N VAL A 51 14.81 21.60 -25.19
CA VAL A 51 14.38 22.48 -26.28
C VAL A 51 13.06 22.01 -26.91
N PRO A 52 12.83 20.71 -27.17
CA PRO A 52 11.52 20.20 -27.57
C PRO A 52 10.38 20.61 -26.60
N PHE A 53 10.60 20.49 -25.29
CA PHE A 53 9.62 20.88 -24.28
C PHE A 53 9.35 22.38 -24.30
N LEU A 54 10.42 23.19 -24.33
CA LEU A 54 10.33 24.65 -24.42
C LEU A 54 9.48 25.07 -25.63
N ASN A 55 9.74 24.47 -26.79
CA ASN A 55 9.01 24.78 -28.03
C ASN A 55 7.53 24.42 -27.95
N ALA A 56 7.19 23.31 -27.30
CA ALA A 56 5.79 22.89 -27.09
C ALA A 56 5.05 23.75 -26.06
N HIS A 57 5.77 24.41 -25.15
CA HIS A 57 5.22 25.18 -24.02
C HIS A 57 5.58 26.67 -24.08
N LEU A 58 5.90 27.22 -25.28
CA LEU A 58 6.26 28.64 -25.42
C LEU A 58 5.16 29.60 -24.94
N ASN A 59 3.91 29.14 -24.96
CA ASN A 59 2.74 29.89 -24.52
C ASN A 59 2.28 29.50 -23.10
N ASP A 60 2.98 28.60 -22.41
CA ASP A 60 2.74 28.31 -21.00
C ASP A 60 3.37 29.46 -20.18
N PRO A 61 2.55 30.37 -19.61
CA PRO A 61 3.07 31.56 -18.93
C PRO A 61 3.83 31.22 -17.64
N ASP A 62 3.64 30.01 -17.11
CA ASP A 62 4.08 29.62 -15.79
C ASP A 62 5.28 28.67 -15.82
N MET A 63 5.53 27.97 -16.94
CA MET A 63 6.65 27.01 -17.11
C MET A 63 6.86 26.15 -15.86
N ALA A 64 5.76 25.69 -15.27
CA ALA A 64 5.71 25.19 -13.90
C ALA A 64 6.56 23.92 -13.67
N ILE A 65 7.00 23.26 -14.74
CA ILE A 65 7.99 22.18 -14.65
C ILE A 65 9.28 22.63 -13.96
N ALA A 66 9.69 23.89 -14.10
CA ALA A 66 10.87 24.39 -13.40
C ALA A 66 10.67 24.44 -11.87
N ILE A 67 9.42 24.57 -11.39
CA ILE A 67 9.09 24.47 -9.96
C ILE A 67 9.28 23.04 -9.46
N HIS A 68 8.93 22.05 -10.26
CA HIS A 68 9.22 20.64 -9.96
C HIS A 68 10.73 20.44 -9.84
N GLU A 69 11.51 20.83 -10.86
CA GLU A 69 12.96 20.64 -10.85
C GLU A 69 13.66 21.37 -9.71
N VAL A 70 13.30 22.62 -9.44
CA VAL A 70 13.93 23.37 -8.35
C VAL A 70 13.60 22.78 -6.98
N THR A 71 12.50 22.04 -6.85
CA THR A 71 12.18 21.32 -5.62
C THR A 71 13.21 20.23 -5.35
N HIS A 72 13.66 19.49 -6.37
CA HIS A 72 14.74 18.50 -6.23
C HIS A 72 16.06 19.12 -5.81
N ILE A 73 16.39 20.32 -6.31
CA ILE A 73 17.54 21.08 -5.81
C ILE A 73 17.34 21.44 -4.34
N ALA A 74 16.15 21.94 -3.99
CA ALA A 74 15.83 22.34 -2.62
C ALA A 74 15.83 21.17 -1.62
N THR A 75 15.70 19.92 -2.08
CA THR A 75 15.73 18.73 -1.23
C THR A 75 17.00 17.89 -1.38
N SER A 76 17.97 18.34 -2.19
CA SER A 76 19.18 17.57 -2.52
C SER A 76 20.10 17.23 -1.34
N GLY A 77 19.91 17.86 -0.18
CA GLY A 77 20.61 17.52 1.07
C GLY A 77 20.05 16.29 1.80
N ILE A 78 18.96 15.71 1.31
CA ILE A 78 18.33 14.51 1.87
C ILE A 78 18.87 13.28 1.14
N ASN A 79 19.12 12.18 1.86
CA ASN A 79 19.65 10.96 1.25
C ASN A 79 18.58 10.24 0.42
N TRP A 80 18.59 10.50 -0.89
CA TRP A 80 17.66 9.92 -1.88
C TRP A 80 17.70 8.39 -1.97
N THR A 81 18.80 7.76 -1.52
CA THR A 81 18.99 6.30 -1.60
C THR A 81 17.92 5.52 -0.81
N PHE A 82 17.19 6.18 0.09
CA PHE A 82 16.19 5.56 0.96
C PHE A 82 14.76 6.06 0.73
N ASN A 83 14.55 7.02 -0.18
CA ASN A 83 13.21 7.51 -0.49
C ASN A 83 12.68 6.84 -1.77
N PRO A 84 11.51 6.16 -1.70
CA PRO A 84 10.82 5.68 -2.89
C PRO A 84 10.59 6.82 -3.90
N SER A 85 10.72 6.50 -5.20
CA SER A 85 10.52 7.45 -6.31
C SER A 85 9.18 8.18 -6.21
N TRP A 86 8.11 7.50 -5.78
CA TRP A 86 6.79 8.12 -5.65
C TRP A 86 6.70 9.20 -4.56
N ILE A 87 7.49 9.09 -3.48
CA ILE A 87 7.60 10.16 -2.47
C ILE A 87 8.36 11.33 -3.07
N THR A 88 9.46 11.02 -3.75
CA THR A 88 10.35 11.97 -4.38
C THR A 88 9.65 12.82 -5.43
N GLU A 89 9.12 12.19 -6.48
CA GLU A 89 8.46 12.89 -7.58
C GLU A 89 7.11 13.45 -7.14
N GLY A 90 6.41 12.73 -6.26
CA GLY A 90 5.15 13.17 -5.69
C GLY A 90 5.26 14.46 -4.89
N PHE A 91 6.36 14.65 -4.17
CA PHE A 91 6.60 15.87 -3.40
C PHE A 91 6.89 17.05 -4.33
N ALA A 92 7.71 16.85 -5.36
CA ALA A 92 8.00 17.88 -6.36
C ALA A 92 6.73 18.33 -7.09
N ASP A 93 5.85 17.40 -7.47
CA ASP A 93 4.57 17.74 -8.10
C ASP A 93 3.51 18.24 -7.12
N TYR A 94 3.54 17.82 -5.85
CA TYR A 94 2.75 18.45 -4.81
C TYR A 94 3.06 19.95 -4.71
N VAL A 95 4.36 20.31 -4.72
CA VAL A 95 4.80 21.70 -4.70
C VAL A 95 4.38 22.43 -5.98
N ARG A 96 4.59 21.82 -7.15
CA ARG A 96 4.21 22.40 -8.45
C ARG A 96 2.72 22.69 -8.55
N TYR A 97 1.86 21.76 -8.16
CA TYR A 97 0.42 21.87 -8.43
C TYR A 97 -0.42 22.41 -7.27
N TRP A 98 0.03 22.31 -6.01
CA TRP A 98 -0.79 22.75 -4.86
C TRP A 98 -0.11 23.77 -3.94
N VAL A 99 1.19 24.02 -4.09
CA VAL A 99 1.88 25.12 -3.39
C VAL A 99 2.11 26.31 -4.31
N TYR A 100 2.55 26.04 -5.55
CA TYR A 100 2.77 27.05 -6.58
C TYR A 100 1.47 27.51 -7.24
N SER A 101 0.65 26.56 -7.71
CA SER A 101 -0.63 26.84 -8.37
C SER A 101 -1.84 26.47 -7.51
N SER A 102 -3.04 26.68 -8.05
CA SER A 102 -4.32 26.48 -7.36
C SER A 102 -4.88 25.06 -7.44
N GLY A 103 -4.04 24.06 -7.69
CA GLY A 103 -4.44 22.67 -7.83
C GLY A 103 -4.43 22.16 -9.27
N MET A 104 -4.49 20.83 -9.39
CA MET A 104 -4.66 20.12 -10.65
C MET A 104 -5.76 19.07 -10.49
N ALA A 105 -6.62 18.94 -11.50
CA ALA A 105 -7.59 17.86 -11.57
C ALA A 105 -6.92 16.64 -12.23
N ILE A 106 -7.03 15.46 -11.61
CA ILE A 106 -6.60 14.21 -12.26
C ILE A 106 -7.79 13.49 -12.86
N ALA A 107 -7.66 13.10 -14.13
CA ALA A 107 -8.63 12.25 -14.81
C ALA A 107 -8.52 10.81 -14.29
N ASN A 108 -9.66 10.25 -13.86
CA ASN A 108 -9.83 8.83 -13.52
C ASN A 108 -8.87 8.27 -12.42
N PRO A 109 -9.01 8.73 -11.16
CA PRO A 109 -8.18 8.24 -10.05
C PRO A 109 -8.22 6.74 -9.75
N ALA A 110 -9.17 6.02 -10.33
CA ALA A 110 -9.28 4.57 -10.20
C ALA A 110 -8.35 3.79 -11.14
N THR A 111 -7.61 4.42 -12.06
CA THR A 111 -6.71 3.70 -12.98
C THR A 111 -5.25 3.67 -12.52
N PHE A 112 -4.84 4.58 -11.65
CA PHE A 112 -3.47 4.68 -11.12
C PHE A 112 -3.41 4.45 -9.62
N THR A 113 -2.19 4.49 -9.08
CA THR A 113 -1.88 4.36 -7.65
C THR A 113 -0.90 5.48 -7.26
N TYR A 114 -0.78 5.83 -5.97
CA TYR A 114 0.20 6.86 -5.51
C TYR A 114 1.62 6.53 -5.96
N LEU A 115 1.87 5.23 -6.00
CA LEU A 115 3.01 4.53 -6.51
C LEU A 115 3.47 5.00 -7.92
N HIS A 116 2.58 5.48 -8.80
CA HIS A 116 2.99 6.07 -10.09
C HIS A 116 3.91 7.31 -9.94
N GLY A 117 3.93 7.93 -8.76
CA GLY A 117 4.72 9.13 -8.49
C GLY A 117 4.11 10.38 -9.09
N TYR A 118 4.93 11.40 -9.25
CA TYR A 118 4.58 12.67 -9.89
C TYR A 118 3.21 13.21 -9.44
N GLU A 119 2.37 13.57 -10.38
CA GLU A 119 1.11 14.23 -10.13
C GLU A 119 0.13 13.35 -9.36
N HIS A 120 0.18 12.03 -9.58
CA HIS A 120 -0.66 11.04 -8.92
C HIS A 120 -0.36 10.93 -7.42
N ALA A 121 0.93 10.89 -7.06
CA ALA A 121 1.36 10.94 -5.68
C ALA A 121 1.08 12.32 -5.05
N GLY A 122 1.35 13.40 -5.77
CA GLY A 122 1.09 14.76 -5.31
C GLY A 122 -0.40 15.01 -5.00
N TYR A 123 -1.29 14.48 -5.84
CA TYR A 123 -2.74 14.51 -5.62
C TYR A 123 -3.14 13.83 -4.32
N PHE A 124 -2.55 12.66 -4.04
CA PHE A 124 -2.77 11.97 -2.78
C PHE A 124 -2.20 12.71 -1.57
N PHE A 125 -1.05 13.34 -1.71
CA PHE A 125 -0.48 14.15 -0.62
C PHE A 125 -1.38 15.34 -0.31
N ASN A 126 -1.94 15.98 -1.34
CA ASN A 126 -2.92 17.03 -1.17
C ASN A 126 -4.21 16.53 -0.53
N TYR A 127 -4.72 15.36 -0.93
CA TYR A 127 -5.91 14.75 -0.32
C TYR A 127 -5.72 14.55 1.20
N ILE A 128 -4.59 13.99 1.63
CA ILE A 128 -4.31 13.83 3.06
C ILE A 128 -4.16 15.18 3.75
N SER A 129 -3.42 16.11 3.14
CA SER A 129 -3.17 17.44 3.70
C SER A 129 -4.47 18.20 3.97
N THR A 130 -5.43 18.11 3.06
CA THR A 130 -6.72 18.82 3.15
C THR A 130 -7.73 18.08 4.03
N THR A 131 -7.88 16.77 3.85
CA THR A 131 -8.86 15.94 4.58
C THR A 131 -8.58 15.92 6.08
N PHE A 132 -7.31 15.92 6.48
CA PHE A 132 -6.91 15.84 7.90
C PHE A 132 -6.33 17.15 8.46
N ASN A 133 -6.42 18.25 7.71
CA ASN A 133 -5.85 19.55 8.09
C ASN A 133 -4.35 19.43 8.48
N LYS A 134 -3.57 18.76 7.62
CA LYS A 134 -2.12 18.55 7.76
C LYS A 134 -1.36 19.27 6.64
N PRO A 135 -1.24 20.61 6.67
CA PRO A 135 -0.64 21.40 5.58
C PRO A 135 0.86 21.15 5.33
N ASN A 136 1.51 20.37 6.19
CA ASN A 136 2.91 19.97 6.09
C ASN A 136 3.09 18.47 5.79
N PHE A 137 2.02 17.71 5.57
CA PHE A 137 2.07 16.26 5.39
C PHE A 137 3.11 15.83 4.34
N ALA A 138 3.08 16.42 3.15
CA ALA A 138 3.97 16.05 2.05
C ALA A 138 5.45 16.26 2.40
N ARG A 139 5.76 17.38 3.07
CA ARG A 139 7.11 17.69 3.55
C ARG A 139 7.54 16.69 4.63
N ASP A 140 6.67 16.46 5.62
CA ASP A 140 6.98 15.60 6.75
C ASP A 140 7.12 14.13 6.32
N LEU A 141 6.38 13.71 5.29
CA LEU A 141 6.52 12.42 4.63
C LEU A 141 7.88 12.30 3.93
N TYR A 142 8.23 13.31 3.12
CA TYR A 142 9.51 13.35 2.41
C TYR A 142 10.71 13.36 3.37
N ALA A 143 10.60 14.07 4.48
CA ALA A 143 11.65 14.17 5.51
C ALA A 143 11.78 12.94 6.40
N ASN A 144 10.84 11.99 6.34
CA ASN A 144 10.75 10.90 7.32
C ASN A 144 11.84 9.81 7.19
N GLN A 145 12.77 9.89 6.22
CA GLN A 145 13.94 9.00 6.06
C GLN A 145 13.70 7.53 6.51
N LEU A 146 12.73 6.88 5.88
CA LEU A 146 11.94 5.81 6.49
C LEU A 146 12.61 4.43 6.52
N ALA A 147 12.49 3.73 7.65
CA ALA A 147 12.32 2.27 7.66
C ALA A 147 10.82 1.91 7.48
N SER A 148 10.47 0.71 7.00
CA SER A 148 9.07 0.37 6.64
C SER A 148 8.08 0.43 7.81
N SER A 149 8.56 0.14 9.02
CA SER A 149 7.79 0.24 10.26
C SER A 149 7.33 1.66 10.57
N ASP A 150 8.06 2.65 10.05
CA ASP A 150 7.89 4.05 10.41
C ASP A 150 6.84 4.72 9.51
N LEU A 151 6.63 4.22 8.29
CA LEU A 151 5.71 4.87 7.35
C LEU A 151 4.24 4.70 7.73
N ASN A 152 3.83 3.49 8.14
CA ASN A 152 2.48 3.28 8.65
C ASN A 152 2.26 4.00 10.00
N THR A 153 3.30 4.09 10.83
CA THR A 153 3.26 4.85 12.08
C THR A 153 3.12 6.34 11.82
N PHE A 154 3.86 6.85 10.84
CA PHE A 154 3.76 8.21 10.35
C PHE A 154 2.33 8.49 9.85
N ILE A 155 1.77 7.66 8.97
CA ILE A 155 0.40 7.87 8.47
C ILE A 155 -0.64 7.91 9.59
N ARG A 156 -0.54 7.01 10.57
CA ARG A 156 -1.41 7.07 11.76
C ARG A 156 -1.25 8.39 12.52
N SER A 157 -0.03 8.86 12.72
CA SER A 157 0.23 10.14 13.40
C SER A 157 -0.32 11.35 12.65
N GLN A 158 -0.35 11.28 11.31
CA GLN A 158 -0.84 12.37 10.46
C GLN A 158 -2.36 12.34 10.29
N THR A 159 -2.98 11.17 10.31
CA THR A 159 -4.42 11.04 10.02
C THR A 159 -5.27 10.82 11.27
N GLY A 160 -4.65 10.61 12.45
CA GLY A 160 -5.30 10.21 13.69
C GLY A 160 -6.17 11.26 14.41
N ASN A 161 -7.49 11.08 14.30
CA ASN A 161 -8.58 11.16 15.31
C ASN A 161 -9.72 10.23 14.80
N ALA A 162 -10.97 10.27 15.31
CA ALA A 162 -12.05 9.29 15.08
C ALA A 162 -12.27 8.71 13.65
N ASN A 163 -11.76 9.36 12.59
CA ASN A 163 -11.86 8.97 11.18
C ASN A 163 -10.50 8.75 10.46
N GLY A 164 -9.39 8.52 11.18
CA GLY A 164 -8.04 8.36 10.62
C GLY A 164 -7.72 7.05 9.90
N TYR A 165 -6.62 7.02 9.13
CA TYR A 165 -6.15 5.86 8.38
C TYR A 165 -4.96 5.16 9.05
N THR A 166 -4.89 3.84 8.89
CA THR A 166 -3.85 3.01 9.50
C THR A 166 -2.66 2.71 8.59
N THR A 167 -2.87 2.76 7.28
CA THR A 167 -1.85 2.53 6.22
C THR A 167 -2.06 3.49 5.04
N LEU A 168 -1.03 3.64 4.20
CA LEU A 168 -1.14 4.38 2.91
C LEU A 168 -2.14 3.71 1.96
N GLY A 169 -2.14 2.38 1.93
CA GLY A 169 -3.07 1.59 1.11
C GLY A 169 -4.52 1.92 1.47
N GLU A 170 -4.86 1.87 2.77
CA GLU A 170 -6.20 2.25 3.24
C GLU A 170 -6.59 3.67 2.83
N ALA A 171 -5.66 4.62 2.99
CA ALA A 171 -5.92 6.01 2.64
C ALA A 171 -6.17 6.19 1.13
N TRP A 172 -5.38 5.54 0.29
CA TRP A 172 -5.56 5.55 -1.17
C TRP A 172 -6.86 4.88 -1.59
N ASN A 173 -7.19 3.74 -0.97
CA ASN A 173 -8.40 2.98 -1.26
C ASN A 173 -9.65 3.80 -0.96
N ASN A 174 -9.66 4.53 0.16
CA ASN A 174 -10.77 5.43 0.51
C ASN A 174 -10.86 6.63 -0.44
N MET A 175 -9.72 7.16 -0.91
CA MET A 175 -9.70 8.27 -1.85
C MET A 175 -10.24 7.88 -3.25
N THR A 176 -9.86 6.70 -3.76
CA THR A 176 -10.02 6.36 -5.19
C THR A 176 -10.90 5.14 -5.48
N GLY A 177 -11.15 4.29 -4.48
CA GLY A 177 -11.76 2.97 -4.67
C GLY A 177 -10.82 1.91 -5.27
N LYS A 178 -9.64 2.29 -5.78
CA LYS A 178 -8.63 1.35 -6.28
C LYS A 178 -7.89 0.75 -5.10
N LYS A 179 -7.93 -0.58 -4.98
CA LYS A 179 -7.22 -1.31 -3.92
C LYS A 179 -5.72 -1.29 -4.14
N VAL A 180 -4.98 -0.91 -3.10
CA VAL A 180 -3.52 -0.94 -3.01
C VAL A 180 -3.16 -1.37 -1.60
N SER A 181 -2.04 -2.06 -1.48
CA SER A 181 -1.53 -2.47 -0.18
C SER A 181 -0.73 -1.42 0.57
N SER A 182 -0.58 -1.64 1.87
CA SER A 182 0.54 -1.20 2.66
C SER A 182 1.80 -1.83 2.10
N ILE A 183 2.91 -1.25 2.49
CA ILE A 183 4.20 -1.85 2.22
C ILE A 183 4.28 -3.24 2.86
N LEU A 184 4.65 -4.21 2.04
CA LEU A 184 4.85 -5.61 2.36
C LEU A 184 6.33 -5.92 2.45
N THR A 185 6.64 -6.98 3.19
CA THR A 185 7.96 -7.59 3.23
C THR A 185 7.79 -9.09 3.11
N PHE A 186 8.48 -9.71 2.14
CA PHE A 186 8.35 -11.15 1.89
C PHE A 186 9.43 -11.90 2.64
N LYS A 187 9.12 -12.34 3.85
CA LYS A 187 10.04 -13.09 4.69
C LYS A 187 9.93 -14.59 4.42
N ASN A 188 10.99 -15.18 3.90
CA ASN A 188 11.04 -16.58 3.54
C ASN A 188 11.03 -17.49 4.79
N GLY A 189 10.28 -18.59 4.71
CA GLY A 189 10.01 -19.49 5.83
C GLY A 189 11.19 -20.37 6.24
N SER A 190 12.12 -20.70 5.34
CA SER A 190 13.30 -21.51 5.67
C SER A 190 14.47 -20.70 6.19
N THR A 191 14.56 -19.42 5.81
CA THR A 191 15.74 -18.57 6.11
C THR A 191 15.46 -17.42 7.06
N ASN A 192 14.20 -17.03 7.21
CA ASN A 192 13.83 -15.74 7.80
C ASN A 192 14.43 -14.51 7.06
N SER A 193 15.01 -14.69 5.88
CA SER A 193 15.49 -13.62 5.00
C SER A 193 14.35 -13.03 4.18
N CYS A 194 14.54 -11.82 3.67
CA CYS A 194 13.55 -11.06 2.93
C CYS A 194 13.83 -11.09 1.42
N ALA A 195 12.78 -11.13 0.60
CA ALA A 195 12.91 -10.90 -0.83
C ALA A 195 13.38 -9.46 -1.08
N ASP A 196 14.44 -9.32 -1.85
CA ASP A 196 15.28 -8.13 -1.93
C ASP A 196 15.67 -7.87 -3.39
N VAL A 197 15.43 -6.65 -3.87
CA VAL A 197 15.91 -6.20 -5.18
C VAL A 197 17.41 -5.94 -5.09
N LEU A 198 18.18 -6.65 -5.92
CA LEU A 198 19.63 -6.57 -5.92
C LEU A 198 20.13 -5.12 -6.02
N ASN A 199 21.00 -4.74 -5.09
CA ASN A 199 21.72 -3.45 -5.11
C ASN A 199 20.84 -2.19 -5.14
N TYR A 200 19.54 -2.27 -4.79
CA TYR A 200 18.64 -1.11 -4.80
C TYR A 200 18.52 -0.44 -6.18
N THR A 201 18.88 -1.14 -7.25
CA THR A 201 18.79 -0.58 -8.60
C THR A 201 17.48 -0.96 -9.23
N ASP A 202 16.91 -0.03 -9.94
CA ASP A 202 15.61 -0.22 -10.54
C ASP A 202 15.72 -0.77 -11.96
N SER A 203 16.87 -0.80 -12.65
CA SER A 203 16.99 -1.29 -14.05
C SER A 203 16.17 -2.56 -14.39
N ASP A 204 15.55 -2.57 -15.58
CA ASP A 204 14.82 -3.74 -16.08
C ASP A 204 15.68 -5.01 -16.06
N ASN A 205 15.06 -6.13 -15.69
CA ASN A 205 15.69 -7.43 -15.48
C ASN A 205 16.66 -7.50 -14.29
N ASN A 206 16.66 -6.50 -13.40
CA ASN A 206 17.44 -6.61 -12.17
C ASN A 206 16.93 -7.79 -11.31
N PRO A 207 17.80 -8.72 -10.86
CA PRO A 207 17.36 -9.89 -10.12
C PRO A 207 16.79 -9.58 -8.73
N VAL A 208 15.85 -10.43 -8.30
CA VAL A 208 15.41 -10.50 -6.91
C VAL A 208 16.15 -11.63 -6.21
N GLN A 209 16.50 -11.44 -4.94
CA GLN A 209 17.26 -12.36 -4.12
C GLN A 209 16.68 -12.48 -2.71
N ILE A 210 17.17 -13.43 -1.90
CA ILE A 210 16.96 -13.40 -0.45
C ILE A 210 18.13 -12.70 0.25
N VAL A 211 17.83 -11.72 1.10
CA VAL A 211 18.82 -11.02 1.94
C VAL A 211 18.31 -10.91 3.38
N SER A 212 19.18 -10.93 4.38
CA SER A 212 18.83 -10.60 5.76
C SER A 212 17.91 -9.38 5.82
N CYS A 213 16.81 -9.49 6.59
CA CYS A 213 15.80 -8.44 6.64
C CYS A 213 16.36 -7.18 7.29
N THR A 214 16.52 -6.11 6.51
CA THR A 214 17.01 -4.79 6.94
C THR A 214 15.89 -3.78 7.07
N GLY A 215 14.73 -4.04 6.46
CA GLY A 215 13.60 -3.11 6.46
C GLY A 215 13.81 -1.88 5.58
N ASN A 216 14.70 -1.96 4.58
CA ASN A 216 14.95 -0.90 3.61
C ASN A 216 14.12 -1.08 2.31
N ILE A 217 14.17 -0.09 1.43
CA ILE A 217 13.34 -0.03 0.21
C ILE A 217 13.49 -1.21 -0.75
N ALA A 218 14.65 -1.91 -0.79
CA ALA A 218 14.83 -3.09 -1.62
C ALA A 218 13.96 -4.28 -1.21
N GLN A 219 13.49 -4.27 0.04
CA GLN A 219 12.69 -5.33 0.65
C GLN A 219 11.21 -4.94 0.76
N TRP A 220 10.84 -3.79 0.19
CA TRP A 220 9.51 -3.21 0.25
C TRP A 220 8.74 -3.48 -1.03
N TRP A 221 7.64 -4.19 -0.88
CA TRP A 221 6.79 -4.61 -1.98
C TRP A 221 5.38 -4.06 -1.79
N THR A 222 4.71 -3.70 -2.87
CA THR A 222 3.32 -3.24 -2.82
C THR A 222 2.49 -4.06 -3.79
N PHE A 223 1.40 -4.63 -3.31
CA PHE A 223 0.46 -5.38 -4.13
C PHE A 223 -0.68 -4.49 -4.60
N THR A 224 -0.96 -4.55 -5.90
CA THR A 224 -2.10 -3.87 -6.52
C THR A 224 -2.95 -4.91 -7.25
N PRO A 225 -4.13 -5.28 -6.71
CA PRO A 225 -5.11 -6.09 -7.41
C PRO A 225 -5.45 -5.52 -8.80
N ILE A 226 -5.68 -6.39 -9.78
CA ILE A 226 -6.11 -5.94 -11.13
C ILE A 226 -7.50 -5.28 -11.12
N SER A 227 -8.31 -5.55 -10.09
CA SER A 227 -9.61 -4.94 -9.84
C SER A 227 -9.90 -4.92 -8.34
N SER A 228 -10.89 -4.13 -7.91
CA SER A 228 -11.28 -4.02 -6.49
C SER A 228 -11.78 -5.34 -5.86
N THR A 229 -12.11 -6.34 -6.67
CA THR A 229 -12.57 -7.66 -6.24
C THR A 229 -11.56 -8.78 -6.48
N SER A 230 -10.48 -8.52 -7.22
CA SER A 230 -9.51 -9.54 -7.58
C SER A 230 -8.67 -10.00 -6.40
N THR A 231 -8.35 -11.31 -6.38
CA THR A 231 -7.39 -11.93 -5.46
C THR A 231 -5.97 -11.95 -5.96
N TYR A 232 -5.77 -11.58 -7.22
CA TYR A 232 -4.48 -11.48 -7.88
C TYR A 232 -4.26 -10.09 -8.44
N GLY A 233 -2.98 -9.80 -8.62
CA GLY A 233 -2.54 -8.45 -8.92
C GLY A 233 -1.05 -8.43 -9.23
N THR A 234 -0.57 -7.23 -9.46
CA THR A 234 0.87 -6.98 -9.63
C THR A 234 1.52 -6.80 -8.26
N ILE A 235 2.75 -7.28 -8.13
CA ILE A 235 3.61 -7.01 -6.98
C ILE A 235 4.67 -6.02 -7.46
N ARG A 236 4.61 -4.78 -6.97
CA ARG A 236 5.49 -3.67 -7.36
C ARG A 236 6.63 -3.53 -6.36
N THR A 237 7.84 -3.29 -6.86
CA THR A 237 8.96 -2.86 -6.02
C THR A 237 8.77 -1.40 -5.61
N ASN A 238 9.22 -1.04 -4.42
CA ASN A 238 9.34 0.36 -3.99
C ASN A 238 10.76 0.91 -4.24
N VAL A 239 11.62 0.13 -4.89
CA VAL A 239 12.92 0.59 -5.40
C VAL A 239 12.70 1.44 -6.64
N GLY A 240 13.33 2.61 -6.63
CA GLY A 240 13.38 3.54 -7.74
C GLY A 240 14.26 4.70 -7.34
N GLN A 241 15.26 5.01 -8.17
CA GLN A 241 15.83 6.35 -8.14
C GLN A 241 14.91 7.23 -8.99
N ALA A 242 14.76 8.50 -8.61
CA ALA A 242 14.33 9.52 -9.57
C ALA A 242 15.29 9.48 -10.76
N LEU A 243 14.93 8.74 -11.82
CA LEU A 243 15.75 8.72 -13.03
C LEU A 243 15.54 10.08 -13.71
N ALA A 244 16.50 10.98 -13.51
CA ALA A 244 16.66 12.18 -14.30
C ALA A 244 16.59 11.80 -15.79
N GLY A 245 15.54 12.25 -16.49
CA GLY A 245 15.44 12.07 -17.94
C GLY A 245 14.25 11.29 -18.49
N ASN A 246 13.14 11.08 -17.77
CA ASN A 246 11.91 10.59 -18.41
C ASN A 246 10.63 11.15 -17.76
N PRO A 247 10.15 12.32 -18.22
CA PRO A 247 9.16 13.11 -17.49
C PRO A 247 7.71 12.67 -17.72
N LEU A 248 7.43 11.63 -18.53
CA LEU A 248 6.06 11.29 -18.95
C LEU A 248 5.80 9.78 -19.12
N ARG A 249 6.62 8.90 -18.53
CA ARG A 249 6.23 7.49 -18.44
C ARG A 249 5.59 7.22 -17.09
N ASP A 250 4.34 6.78 -17.17
CA ASP A 250 3.45 6.17 -16.19
C ASP A 250 4.05 4.94 -15.44
N GLY A 251 5.39 4.84 -15.33
CA GLY A 251 6.12 3.59 -15.14
C GLY A 251 7.46 3.71 -14.43
N SER A 252 7.59 4.61 -13.45
CA SER A 252 8.76 4.60 -12.53
C SER A 252 8.80 3.34 -11.64
N GLU A 253 7.80 2.47 -11.75
CA GLU A 253 7.63 1.28 -10.93
C GLU A 253 7.74 -0.01 -11.71
N ARG A 254 8.46 -0.95 -11.11
CA ARG A 254 8.69 -2.26 -11.70
C ARG A 254 8.00 -3.35 -10.92
N CYS A 255 7.59 -4.37 -11.64
CA CYS A 255 6.82 -5.47 -11.12
C CYS A 255 7.68 -6.71 -11.01
N LEU A 256 7.44 -7.51 -9.97
CA LEU A 256 7.98 -8.84 -9.82
C LEU A 256 7.57 -9.70 -11.02
N TYR A 257 8.55 -10.27 -11.71
CA TYR A 257 8.36 -10.82 -13.04
C TYR A 257 9.21 -12.08 -13.23
N PRO A 258 8.60 -13.24 -13.55
CA PRO A 258 9.35 -14.36 -14.13
C PRO A 258 9.85 -13.90 -15.51
N GLN A 259 11.16 -13.88 -15.67
CA GLN A 259 11.82 -13.29 -16.83
C GLN A 259 11.25 -13.83 -18.15
N GLY A 260 10.87 -12.93 -19.06
CA GLY A 260 10.30 -13.28 -20.36
C GLY A 260 8.89 -13.90 -20.32
N ASN A 261 8.14 -13.76 -19.23
CA ASN A 261 6.89 -14.47 -18.96
C ASN A 261 7.10 -15.99 -18.87
N GLY A 262 8.30 -16.43 -18.49
CA GLY A 262 8.67 -17.84 -18.52
C GLY A 262 7.75 -18.72 -17.67
N THR A 263 7.38 -19.88 -18.24
CA THR A 263 6.48 -20.87 -17.63
C THR A 263 7.18 -22.15 -17.20
N THR A 264 8.50 -22.22 -17.40
CA THR A 264 9.32 -23.39 -17.05
C THR A 264 9.82 -23.29 -15.61
N SER A 265 9.78 -24.41 -14.88
CA SER A 265 10.38 -24.49 -13.54
C SER A 265 11.86 -24.16 -13.59
N GLY A 266 12.31 -23.25 -12.72
CA GLY A 266 13.65 -22.68 -12.72
C GLY A 266 13.77 -21.32 -13.41
N THR A 267 12.70 -20.79 -14.01
CA THR A 267 12.70 -19.44 -14.59
C THR A 267 13.08 -18.40 -13.52
N ALA A 268 14.07 -17.57 -13.82
CA ALA A 268 14.54 -16.52 -12.91
C ALA A 268 13.45 -15.46 -12.66
N VAL A 269 13.42 -14.92 -11.44
CA VAL A 269 12.53 -13.83 -11.06
C VAL A 269 13.31 -12.53 -10.92
N VAL A 270 12.84 -11.52 -11.63
CA VAL A 270 13.45 -10.18 -11.77
C VAL A 270 12.40 -9.10 -11.48
N ILE A 271 12.82 -7.84 -11.51
CA ILE A 271 11.91 -6.70 -11.67
C ILE A 271 11.90 -6.23 -13.13
N TYR A 272 10.74 -5.80 -13.63
CA TYR A 272 10.60 -5.28 -14.98
C TYR A 272 9.47 -4.25 -15.05
N ASN A 273 9.49 -3.38 -16.06
CA ASN A 273 8.39 -2.43 -16.33
C ASN A 273 7.01 -3.07 -16.17
N CYS A 274 6.18 -2.48 -15.31
CA CYS A 274 4.88 -3.05 -14.98
C CYS A 274 3.92 -3.06 -16.18
N ASP A 275 3.37 -4.22 -16.49
CA ASP A 275 2.23 -4.42 -17.38
C ASP A 275 1.14 -5.20 -16.63
N PRO A 276 0.13 -4.52 -16.04
CA PRO A 276 -0.97 -5.18 -15.34
C PRO A 276 -1.81 -6.10 -16.24
N GLY A 277 -1.78 -5.92 -17.56
CA GLY A 277 -2.46 -6.79 -18.52
C GLY A 277 -1.73 -8.12 -18.76
N SER A 278 -0.42 -8.18 -18.48
CA SER A 278 0.37 -9.40 -18.59
C SER A 278 0.12 -10.34 -17.41
N THR A 279 -0.42 -11.53 -17.70
CA THR A 279 -0.58 -12.61 -16.71
C THR A 279 0.75 -13.06 -16.10
N GLY A 280 1.88 -12.86 -16.80
CA GLY A 280 3.21 -13.19 -16.28
C GLY A 280 3.64 -12.30 -15.13
N MET A 281 3.09 -11.09 -15.01
CA MET A 281 3.37 -10.16 -13.89
C MET A 281 2.32 -10.22 -12.79
N GLN A 282 1.31 -11.07 -12.94
CA GLN A 282 0.24 -11.22 -11.96
C GLN A 282 0.54 -12.39 -11.00
N TRP A 283 0.25 -12.19 -9.72
CA TRP A 283 0.57 -13.13 -8.65
C TRP A 283 -0.62 -13.31 -7.69
N TYR A 284 -0.71 -14.51 -7.12
CA TYR A 284 -1.60 -14.86 -6.01
C TYR A 284 -0.80 -15.03 -4.73
N PHE A 285 -1.26 -14.42 -3.64
CA PHE A 285 -0.87 -14.84 -2.31
C PHE A 285 -1.78 -15.98 -1.88
N GLN A 286 -1.20 -17.16 -1.69
CA GLN A 286 -1.93 -18.32 -1.20
C GLN A 286 -1.94 -18.35 0.33
N THR A 287 -2.99 -18.93 0.87
CA THR A 287 -3.24 -19.01 2.31
C THR A 287 -2.22 -19.89 3.04
N ASN A 288 -1.59 -20.81 2.32
CA ASN A 288 -0.51 -21.67 2.79
C ASN A 288 0.89 -21.00 2.71
N GLY A 289 0.95 -19.68 2.43
CA GLY A 289 2.19 -18.90 2.35
C GLY A 289 2.90 -18.96 1.01
N LEU A 290 2.36 -19.68 0.00
CA LEU A 290 2.94 -19.68 -1.33
C LEU A 290 2.63 -18.37 -2.08
N ILE A 291 3.58 -17.90 -2.88
CA ILE A 291 3.38 -16.80 -3.83
C ILE A 291 3.39 -17.42 -5.23
N ARG A 292 2.23 -17.53 -5.86
CA ARG A 292 2.03 -18.26 -7.12
C ARG A 292 1.85 -17.31 -8.29
N ASN A 293 2.56 -17.55 -9.38
CA ASN A 293 2.42 -16.78 -10.60
C ASN A 293 1.18 -17.23 -11.39
N VAL A 294 0.42 -16.27 -11.93
CA VAL A 294 -0.84 -16.53 -12.65
C VAL A 294 -0.61 -17.23 -13.99
N ASN A 295 0.42 -16.81 -14.74
CA ASN A 295 0.70 -17.38 -16.06
C ASN A 295 1.21 -18.82 -16.00
N SER A 296 2.21 -19.06 -15.15
CA SER A 296 2.93 -20.34 -15.11
C SER A 296 2.36 -21.34 -14.13
N ASN A 297 1.50 -20.91 -13.19
CA ASN A 297 1.05 -21.72 -12.06
C ASN A 297 2.17 -22.24 -11.13
N LEU A 298 3.38 -21.68 -11.25
CA LEU A 298 4.55 -21.99 -10.43
C LEU A 298 4.69 -21.04 -9.23
N CYS A 299 5.47 -21.45 -8.22
CA CYS A 299 5.62 -20.75 -6.95
C CYS A 299 7.03 -20.14 -6.80
N LEU A 300 7.07 -18.95 -6.21
CA LEU A 300 8.31 -18.22 -5.90
C LEU A 300 9.14 -18.97 -4.87
N GLN A 301 10.43 -19.15 -5.11
CA GLN A 301 11.38 -19.71 -4.14
C GLN A 301 12.82 -19.25 -4.41
N PRO A 302 13.72 -19.26 -3.41
CA PRO A 302 15.16 -19.16 -3.64
C PRO A 302 15.69 -20.28 -4.56
N GLN A 303 16.64 -19.97 -5.44
CA GLN A 303 17.21 -20.94 -6.37
C GLN A 303 17.67 -22.21 -5.66
N GLY A 304 17.18 -23.37 -6.15
CA GLY A 304 17.46 -24.68 -5.54
C GLY A 304 16.92 -24.89 -4.12
N GLY A 305 16.13 -23.97 -3.58
CA GLY A 305 15.70 -23.98 -2.18
C GLY A 305 16.82 -23.61 -1.20
N SER A 306 17.92 -23.03 -1.72
CA SER A 306 19.09 -22.63 -0.95
C SER A 306 18.73 -21.65 0.16
N THR A 307 19.41 -21.80 1.30
CA THR A 307 19.30 -20.93 2.46
C THR A 307 20.39 -19.85 2.51
N ALA A 308 21.31 -19.84 1.53
CA ALA A 308 22.40 -18.89 1.48
C ALA A 308 21.90 -17.47 1.17
N ASN A 309 22.43 -16.48 1.88
CA ASN A 309 22.18 -15.07 1.61
C ASN A 309 22.59 -14.71 0.17
N ASN A 310 21.89 -13.77 -0.45
CA ASN A 310 22.04 -13.34 -1.85
C ASN A 310 21.65 -14.40 -2.90
N THR A 311 21.04 -15.53 -2.51
CA THR A 311 20.48 -16.50 -3.48
C THR A 311 19.38 -15.84 -4.29
N ARG A 312 19.44 -15.94 -5.62
CA ARG A 312 18.42 -15.41 -6.56
C ARG A 312 17.08 -16.13 -6.41
N LEU A 313 16.00 -15.45 -6.73
CA LEU A 313 14.67 -16.04 -6.77
C LEU A 313 14.36 -16.64 -8.14
N GLN A 314 13.54 -17.68 -8.12
CA GLN A 314 13.02 -18.36 -9.30
C GLN A 314 11.56 -18.77 -9.07
N VAL A 315 10.87 -19.16 -10.13
CA VAL A 315 9.60 -19.89 -10.04
C VAL A 315 9.81 -21.39 -10.25
N VAL A 316 9.20 -22.22 -9.41
CA VAL A 316 9.30 -23.70 -9.48
C VAL A 316 7.97 -24.37 -9.18
N THR A 317 7.87 -25.68 -9.42
CA THR A 317 6.67 -26.46 -9.06
C THR A 317 6.30 -26.24 -7.59
N CYS A 318 5.05 -25.86 -7.36
CA CYS A 318 4.54 -25.56 -6.03
C CYS A 318 4.58 -26.79 -5.11
N ASN A 319 5.15 -26.63 -3.92
CA ASN A 319 5.23 -27.63 -2.87
C ASN A 319 4.98 -26.95 -1.51
N SER A 320 3.77 -27.10 -0.98
CA SER A 320 3.38 -26.49 0.30
C SER A 320 4.09 -27.08 1.53
N ALA A 321 4.76 -28.22 1.40
CA ALA A 321 5.59 -28.78 2.48
C ALA A 321 7.01 -28.19 2.50
N ALA A 322 7.44 -27.52 1.42
CA ALA A 322 8.77 -26.92 1.34
C ALA A 322 8.80 -25.55 2.02
N ALA A 323 9.49 -25.44 3.15
CA ALA A 323 9.67 -24.17 3.85
C ALA A 323 10.32 -23.07 2.98
N SER A 324 11.10 -23.45 1.96
CA SER A 324 11.72 -22.53 0.99
C SER A 324 10.70 -21.83 0.08
N GLN A 325 9.50 -22.38 -0.10
CA GLN A 325 8.42 -21.76 -0.88
C GLN A 325 7.41 -21.01 -0.02
N ASN A 326 7.50 -21.16 1.30
CA ASN A 326 6.64 -20.43 2.22
C ASN A 326 7.20 -19.02 2.41
N TRP A 327 6.37 -18.02 2.16
CA TRP A 327 6.64 -16.62 2.40
C TRP A 327 5.64 -16.12 3.42
N ASN A 328 6.13 -15.59 4.53
CA ASN A 328 5.33 -15.03 5.63
C ASN A 328 4.73 -13.66 5.23
N VAL A 329 4.04 -13.63 4.09
CA VAL A 329 3.30 -12.48 3.58
C VAL A 329 1.87 -12.65 4.04
N ARG A 330 1.38 -11.65 4.79
CA ARG A 330 0.00 -11.69 5.26
C ARG A 330 -0.91 -11.47 4.04
N PRO A 331 -1.83 -12.39 3.73
CA PRO A 331 -2.84 -12.13 2.73
C PRO A 331 -3.72 -10.94 3.16
N LEU A 332 -4.32 -10.27 2.17
CA LEU A 332 -5.33 -9.23 2.38
C LEU A 332 -6.40 -9.72 3.36
N ASP A 333 -6.95 -8.78 4.12
CA ASP A 333 -8.25 -8.92 4.78
C ASP A 333 -8.27 -9.88 5.99
N ILE A 334 -7.12 -10.13 6.64
CA ILE A 334 -7.06 -10.93 7.87
C ILE A 334 -7.26 -10.03 9.10
N MET A 335 -8.22 -10.36 9.95
CA MET A 335 -8.35 -9.75 11.27
C MET A 335 -7.72 -10.67 12.31
N GLN A 336 -6.76 -10.15 13.10
CA GLN A 336 -6.19 -10.89 14.23
C GLN A 336 -6.55 -10.24 15.57
N SER A 337 -7.06 -11.03 16.51
CA SER A 337 -7.31 -10.60 17.88
C SER A 337 -6.00 -10.22 18.57
N LYS A 338 -5.99 -9.16 19.40
CA LYS A 338 -4.81 -8.75 20.18
C LYS A 338 -4.73 -9.37 21.59
N GLY A 339 -5.86 -9.65 22.24
CA GLY A 339 -5.90 -10.27 23.57
C GLY A 339 -5.79 -9.25 24.70
N SER A 340 -4.82 -9.41 25.59
CA SER A 340 -4.56 -8.51 26.72
C SER A 340 -3.19 -7.85 26.61
N THR A 341 -3.00 -6.74 27.32
CA THR A 341 -1.70 -6.08 27.50
C THR A 341 -0.65 -7.00 28.14
N THR A 342 -1.07 -8.01 28.92
CA THR A 342 -0.18 -9.00 29.55
C THR A 342 -0.07 -10.31 28.78
N THR A 343 -0.98 -10.57 27.84
CA THR A 343 -1.05 -11.81 27.09
C THR A 343 -1.57 -11.53 25.70
N ALA A 344 -0.64 -11.25 24.79
CA ALA A 344 -0.96 -11.06 23.39
C ALA A 344 -1.41 -12.40 22.80
N ILE A 345 -2.61 -12.41 22.21
CA ILE A 345 -3.02 -13.50 21.32
C ILE A 345 -2.86 -13.01 19.88
N ASN A 346 -2.68 -13.94 18.94
CA ASN A 346 -2.54 -13.62 17.52
C ASN A 346 -3.33 -14.64 16.69
N TYR A 347 -4.55 -14.95 17.15
CA TYR A 347 -5.49 -15.79 16.42
C TYR A 347 -6.20 -14.97 15.36
N CYS A 348 -6.57 -15.63 14.26
CA CYS A 348 -7.25 -15.02 13.14
C CYS A 348 -8.76 -15.23 13.29
N LEU A 349 -9.53 -14.17 13.11
CA LEU A 349 -10.98 -14.27 13.05
C LEU A 349 -11.36 -15.03 11.79
N GLY A 350 -12.32 -15.96 11.93
CA GLY A 350 -12.87 -16.65 10.79
C GLY A 350 -14.02 -17.56 11.14
N SER A 351 -14.52 -18.24 10.11
CA SER A 351 -15.62 -19.19 10.25
C SER A 351 -15.29 -20.32 11.22
N SER A 352 -16.25 -20.67 12.07
CA SER A 352 -16.17 -21.81 12.99
C SER A 352 -15.89 -23.15 12.28
N THR A 353 -16.20 -23.27 11.00
CA THR A 353 -16.02 -24.50 10.18
C THR A 353 -14.69 -24.58 9.43
N ASP A 354 -13.71 -23.76 9.80
CA ASP A 354 -12.33 -23.80 9.28
C ASP A 354 -12.17 -23.75 7.76
N GLY A 355 -12.63 -22.67 7.12
CA GLY A 355 -12.39 -22.45 5.69
C GLY A 355 -13.45 -23.03 4.77
N THR A 356 -14.24 -23.99 5.24
CA THR A 356 -15.55 -24.25 4.64
C THR A 356 -16.46 -23.09 5.02
N ILE A 357 -17.06 -22.42 4.04
CA ILE A 357 -18.02 -21.34 4.31
C ILE A 357 -19.40 -21.92 4.00
N PRO A 358 -20.19 -22.28 5.03
CA PRO A 358 -21.46 -22.95 4.79
C PRO A 358 -22.39 -22.06 3.99
N ALA A 359 -23.25 -22.69 3.19
CA ALA A 359 -24.32 -21.96 2.51
C ALA A 359 -25.29 -21.30 3.52
N THR A 360 -25.30 -21.79 4.76
CA THR A 360 -26.13 -21.34 5.87
C THR A 360 -25.33 -20.51 6.88
N THR A 361 -25.96 -20.15 7.99
CA THR A 361 -25.34 -19.41 9.09
C THR A 361 -24.25 -20.23 9.80
N SER A 362 -23.13 -19.59 10.12
CA SER A 362 -22.07 -20.15 10.98
C SER A 362 -21.59 -19.11 12.00
N TYR A 363 -20.77 -19.50 12.97
CA TYR A 363 -20.23 -18.56 13.96
C TYR A 363 -18.92 -17.93 13.49
N LEU A 364 -18.69 -16.69 13.91
CA LEU A 364 -17.38 -16.05 13.82
C LEU A 364 -16.59 -16.34 15.11
N GLN A 365 -15.37 -16.84 14.96
CA GLN A 365 -14.49 -17.20 16.08
C GLN A 365 -13.03 -16.81 15.83
N ASP A 366 -12.27 -16.69 16.91
CA ASP A 366 -10.82 -16.75 16.92
C ASP A 366 -10.33 -18.13 16.57
N ARG A 367 -9.37 -18.25 15.66
CA ARG A 367 -8.83 -19.54 15.26
C ARG A 367 -7.33 -19.47 15.03
N THR A 368 -6.66 -20.62 15.10
CA THR A 368 -5.28 -20.72 14.63
C THR A 368 -5.21 -20.17 13.21
N CYS A 369 -4.30 -19.23 12.99
CA CYS A 369 -4.14 -18.61 11.68
C CYS A 369 -3.65 -19.65 10.66
N ASN A 370 -4.52 -19.98 9.71
CA ASN A 370 -4.21 -20.81 8.55
C ASN A 370 -4.61 -20.11 7.23
N TYR A 371 -5.17 -18.90 7.37
CA TYR A 371 -5.47 -17.93 6.34
C TYR A 371 -6.45 -18.41 5.28
N ASN A 372 -7.17 -19.50 5.51
CA ASN A 372 -8.12 -20.04 4.56
C ASN A 372 -9.24 -19.04 4.20
N ASN A 373 -10.06 -19.37 3.20
CA ASN A 373 -11.15 -18.50 2.76
C ASN A 373 -12.09 -18.04 3.90
N GLY A 374 -12.26 -18.87 4.93
CA GLY A 374 -13.04 -18.55 6.13
C GLY A 374 -12.41 -17.52 7.06
N GLN A 375 -11.10 -17.27 6.98
CA GLN A 375 -10.37 -16.26 7.77
C GLN A 375 -10.13 -14.95 7.00
N ARG A 376 -10.58 -14.86 5.74
CA ARG A 376 -10.41 -13.68 4.88
C ARG A 376 -11.68 -12.85 4.91
N LEU A 377 -11.64 -11.71 5.60
CA LEU A 377 -12.78 -10.82 5.85
C LEU A 377 -12.71 -9.54 5.00
N VAL A 378 -13.41 -9.54 3.87
CA VAL A 378 -13.45 -8.42 2.92
C VAL A 378 -14.33 -7.31 3.46
N PHE A 379 -13.78 -6.10 3.51
CA PHE A 379 -14.52 -4.87 3.81
C PHE A 379 -14.99 -4.23 2.49
N VAL A 380 -16.29 -4.07 2.33
CA VAL A 380 -16.89 -3.37 1.19
C VAL A 380 -17.68 -2.17 1.67
N PRO A 381 -17.37 -0.95 1.20
CA PRO A 381 -18.15 0.23 1.52
C PRO A 381 -19.64 0.00 1.25
N SER A 382 -20.50 0.35 2.20
CA SER A 382 -21.95 0.27 2.04
C SER A 382 -22.58 1.61 2.36
N SER A 383 -23.54 2.03 1.54
CA SER A 383 -24.37 3.20 1.79
C SER A 383 -25.57 2.83 2.66
N ALA A 384 -25.37 2.81 3.98
CA ALA A 384 -26.49 2.85 4.91
C ALA A 384 -27.05 4.27 4.96
N GLY A 385 -28.17 4.53 4.28
CA GLY A 385 -28.89 5.81 4.41
C GLY A 385 -28.08 7.07 4.03
N GLY A 386 -27.15 6.97 3.08
CA GLY A 386 -26.44 8.14 2.53
C GLY A 386 -25.27 8.70 3.36
N THR A 387 -24.83 8.00 4.41
CA THR A 387 -23.66 8.43 5.20
C THR A 387 -22.41 7.63 4.83
N SER A 388 -21.29 8.32 4.60
CA SER A 388 -19.97 7.73 4.31
C SER A 388 -19.35 7.09 5.57
N GLY A 389 -18.58 6.00 5.43
CA GLY A 389 -17.79 5.39 6.52
C GLY A 389 -18.26 4.03 7.06
N TYR A 390 -19.27 3.40 6.43
CA TYR A 390 -19.74 2.06 6.81
C TYR A 390 -19.28 0.98 5.86
N TYR A 391 -19.07 -0.22 6.39
CA TYR A 391 -18.62 -1.40 5.66
C TYR A 391 -19.57 -2.56 5.88
N LYS A 392 -19.88 -3.27 4.81
CA LYS A 392 -20.26 -4.67 4.85
C LYS A 392 -18.99 -5.50 4.98
N VAL A 393 -18.88 -6.36 5.99
CA VAL A 393 -17.73 -7.26 6.17
C VAL A 393 -18.15 -8.67 5.85
N TYR A 394 -17.48 -9.35 4.93
CA TYR A 394 -17.87 -10.71 4.54
C TYR A 394 -16.68 -11.60 4.20
N THR A 395 -16.89 -12.91 4.25
CA THR A 395 -15.85 -13.88 3.95
C THR A 395 -15.50 -13.97 2.46
N HIS A 396 -14.22 -14.06 2.13
CA HIS A 396 -13.76 -14.18 0.75
C HIS A 396 -13.82 -15.62 0.22
N THR A 397 -14.69 -15.90 -0.74
CA THR A 397 -14.89 -17.24 -1.33
C THR A 397 -14.49 -17.35 -2.80
N GLY A 398 -13.99 -16.28 -3.44
CA GLY A 398 -13.74 -16.25 -4.89
C GLY A 398 -15.01 -16.19 -5.75
N ASN A 399 -16.19 -16.42 -5.17
CA ASN A 399 -17.50 -16.29 -5.81
C ASN A 399 -18.45 -15.50 -4.89
N ALA A 400 -19.00 -14.39 -5.40
CA ALA A 400 -19.78 -13.44 -4.59
C ALA A 400 -21.07 -14.03 -3.99
N SER A 401 -21.64 -15.10 -4.56
CA SER A 401 -22.83 -15.79 -4.02
C SER A 401 -22.54 -16.56 -2.72
N ASP A 402 -21.28 -16.93 -2.51
CA ASP A 402 -20.86 -17.82 -1.42
C ASP A 402 -20.32 -17.02 -0.23
N ALA A 403 -20.18 -15.70 -0.38
CA ALA A 403 -19.78 -14.80 0.69
C ALA A 403 -20.81 -14.77 1.82
N ARG A 404 -20.34 -14.80 3.08
CA ARG A 404 -21.18 -14.64 4.26
C ARG A 404 -20.77 -13.38 5.02
N CYS A 405 -21.76 -12.57 5.36
CA CYS A 405 -21.59 -11.29 6.03
C CYS A 405 -21.54 -11.47 7.55
N LEU A 406 -20.68 -10.68 8.21
CA LEU A 406 -20.74 -10.49 9.66
C LEU A 406 -22.09 -9.90 10.02
N ASP A 407 -22.84 -10.57 10.87
CA ASP A 407 -24.20 -10.21 11.26
C ASP A 407 -24.39 -10.38 12.76
N LEU A 408 -25.32 -9.61 13.33
CA LEU A 408 -25.74 -9.77 14.71
C LEU A 408 -26.71 -10.95 14.81
N ASN A 409 -26.41 -11.92 15.65
CA ASN A 409 -27.25 -13.10 15.79
C ASN A 409 -28.67 -12.71 16.22
N GLY A 410 -29.68 -13.12 15.43
CA GLY A 410 -31.08 -12.76 15.64
C GLY A 410 -31.37 -11.25 15.53
N GLY A 411 -30.45 -10.44 15.00
CA GLY A 411 -30.59 -8.99 14.92
C GLY A 411 -30.55 -8.26 16.27
N SER A 412 -30.19 -8.94 17.36
CA SER A 412 -30.12 -8.34 18.69
C SER A 412 -29.00 -7.31 18.79
N THR A 413 -29.29 -6.16 19.40
CA THR A 413 -28.32 -5.08 19.65
C THR A 413 -27.81 -5.04 21.09
N ALA A 414 -28.23 -6.01 21.92
CA ALA A 414 -27.80 -6.10 23.31
C ALA A 414 -26.33 -6.50 23.43
N ASN A 415 -25.68 -6.05 24.50
CA ASN A 415 -24.34 -6.51 24.89
C ASN A 415 -24.30 -8.04 25.01
N ASN A 416 -23.16 -8.62 24.65
CA ASN A 416 -22.91 -10.06 24.52
C ASN A 416 -23.72 -10.76 23.41
N THR A 417 -24.38 -10.01 22.51
CA THR A 417 -24.92 -10.63 21.29
C THR A 417 -23.78 -11.17 20.45
N ARG A 418 -23.83 -12.46 20.12
CA ARG A 418 -22.84 -13.12 19.26
C ARG A 418 -22.89 -12.58 17.83
N VAL A 419 -21.71 -12.48 17.23
CA VAL A 419 -21.55 -12.16 15.82
C VAL A 419 -21.40 -13.45 15.02
N ILE A 420 -22.18 -13.56 13.97
CA ILE A 420 -22.28 -14.73 13.10
C ILE A 420 -21.88 -14.37 11.67
N LEU A 421 -21.69 -15.39 10.84
CA LEU A 421 -21.54 -15.29 9.40
C LEU A 421 -22.84 -15.77 8.76
N ALA A 422 -23.59 -14.84 8.16
CA ALA A 422 -24.91 -15.08 7.59
C ALA A 422 -24.98 -14.68 6.09
N PRO A 423 -25.99 -15.13 5.33
CA PRO A 423 -26.23 -14.62 3.99
C PRO A 423 -26.28 -13.09 3.96
N CYS A 424 -25.61 -12.47 2.98
CA CYS A 424 -25.55 -11.01 2.89
C CYS A 424 -26.90 -10.42 2.42
N THR A 425 -27.58 -9.67 3.28
CA THR A 425 -28.91 -9.08 3.04
C THR A 425 -28.88 -7.57 2.85
N GLY A 426 -27.80 -6.90 3.26
CA GLY A 426 -27.71 -5.44 3.27
C GLY A 426 -28.39 -4.78 4.49
N SER A 427 -28.88 -5.57 5.44
CA SER A 427 -29.39 -5.12 6.74
C SER A 427 -28.40 -4.24 7.50
N THR A 428 -28.90 -3.32 8.32
CA THR A 428 -28.06 -2.52 9.25
C THR A 428 -27.31 -3.38 10.26
N THR A 429 -27.81 -4.58 10.55
CA THR A 429 -27.13 -5.56 11.42
C THR A 429 -25.85 -6.14 10.79
N GLN A 430 -25.71 -6.00 9.46
CA GLN A 430 -24.53 -6.41 8.69
C GLN A 430 -23.59 -5.26 8.34
N GLN A 431 -23.81 -4.09 8.95
CA GLN A 431 -23.05 -2.89 8.70
C GLN A 431 -22.17 -2.59 9.91
N TRP A 432 -20.91 -2.33 9.60
CA TRP A 432 -19.85 -2.17 10.57
C TRP A 432 -19.04 -0.92 10.28
N MET A 433 -18.58 -0.25 11.32
CA MET A 433 -17.68 0.88 11.26
C MET A 433 -16.32 0.45 11.80
N ARG A 434 -15.26 0.66 11.01
CA ARG A 434 -13.89 0.42 11.46
C ARG A 434 -13.38 1.68 12.14
N TYR A 435 -12.95 1.56 13.40
CA TYR A 435 -12.32 2.66 14.11
C TYR A 435 -10.80 2.65 13.95
N PRO A 436 -10.17 3.83 13.85
CA PRO A 436 -8.71 3.98 13.80
C PRO A 436 -8.02 3.41 15.04
N SER A 437 -8.75 3.31 16.15
CA SER A 437 -8.31 2.65 17.40
C SER A 437 -8.28 1.13 17.31
N GLU A 438 -8.23 0.56 16.10
CA GLU A 438 -8.18 -0.88 15.84
C GLU A 438 -9.41 -1.63 16.33
N ARG A 439 -10.60 -1.01 16.31
CA ARG A 439 -11.86 -1.66 16.70
C ARG A 439 -12.80 -1.78 15.51
N LEU A 440 -13.71 -2.75 15.56
CA LEU A 440 -14.83 -2.87 14.63
C LEU A 440 -16.12 -2.65 15.42
N ALA A 441 -16.98 -1.73 15.00
CA ALA A 441 -18.19 -1.35 15.72
C ALA A 441 -19.45 -1.62 14.88
N SER A 442 -20.51 -2.09 15.52
CA SER A 442 -21.79 -2.36 14.86
C SER A 442 -22.58 -1.07 14.67
N VAL A 443 -23.10 -0.85 13.46
CA VAL A 443 -23.98 0.28 13.16
C VAL A 443 -25.35 0.09 13.83
N ALA A 444 -25.95 -1.09 13.73
CA ALA A 444 -27.25 -1.39 14.34
C ALA A 444 -27.23 -1.26 15.87
N ALA A 445 -26.12 -1.61 16.53
CA ALA A 445 -26.01 -1.56 17.98
C ALA A 445 -25.41 -0.25 18.50
N SER A 446 -25.73 0.88 17.85
CA SER A 446 -25.31 2.23 18.28
C SER A 446 -23.81 2.36 18.54
N GLY A 447 -22.98 1.69 17.74
CA GLY A 447 -21.53 1.75 17.84
C GLY A 447 -20.90 0.78 18.84
N ALA A 448 -21.62 -0.24 19.34
CA ALA A 448 -21.03 -1.29 20.16
C ALA A 448 -19.88 -2.02 19.43
N CYS A 449 -18.77 -2.26 20.12
CA CYS A 449 -17.55 -2.84 19.58
C CYS A 449 -17.57 -4.37 19.58
N LEU A 450 -17.02 -4.96 18.52
CA LEU A 450 -16.66 -6.37 18.44
C LEU A 450 -15.65 -6.70 19.55
N GLN A 451 -15.87 -7.81 20.23
CA GLN A 451 -15.08 -8.26 21.37
C GLN A 451 -14.97 -9.78 21.41
N LEU A 452 -13.85 -10.27 21.94
CA LEU A 452 -13.72 -11.65 22.40
C LEU A 452 -14.74 -11.96 23.50
N GLU A 453 -15.54 -13.01 23.28
CA GLU A 453 -16.50 -13.49 24.27
C GLU A 453 -15.76 -13.81 25.58
N GLY A 454 -16.24 -13.21 26.69
CA GLY A 454 -15.66 -13.38 28.01
C GLY A 454 -14.21 -12.90 28.16
N ASN A 455 -13.70 -12.06 27.24
CA ASN A 455 -12.27 -11.66 27.20
C ASN A 455 -11.32 -12.87 27.16
N SER A 456 -11.74 -13.92 26.45
CA SER A 456 -10.98 -15.17 26.33
C SER A 456 -9.64 -14.95 25.63
N THR A 457 -8.62 -15.68 26.08
CA THR A 457 -7.32 -15.82 25.39
C THR A 457 -7.17 -17.18 24.71
N ALA A 458 -8.19 -18.03 24.75
CA ALA A 458 -8.16 -19.35 24.15
C ALA A 458 -8.50 -19.28 22.66
N VAL A 459 -7.94 -20.21 21.88
CA VAL A 459 -8.39 -20.46 20.50
C VAL A 459 -9.86 -20.91 20.50
N ASN A 460 -10.59 -20.63 19.43
CA ASN A 460 -12.03 -20.89 19.25
C ASN A 460 -12.96 -20.03 20.10
N ALA A 461 -12.46 -18.92 20.68
CA ALA A 461 -13.31 -17.94 21.33
C ALA A 461 -14.31 -17.33 20.33
N TYR A 462 -15.56 -17.19 20.71
CA TYR A 462 -16.58 -16.52 19.89
C TYR A 462 -16.40 -15.01 19.90
N MET A 463 -16.95 -14.36 18.88
CA MET A 463 -17.09 -12.92 18.83
C MET A 463 -18.46 -12.47 19.33
N VAL A 464 -18.48 -11.39 20.12
CA VAL A 464 -19.69 -10.71 20.57
C VAL A 464 -19.60 -9.20 20.33
N ILE A 465 -20.72 -8.49 20.39
CA ILE A 465 -20.71 -7.03 20.55
C ILE A 465 -20.82 -6.63 22.01
N ASN A 466 -20.10 -5.59 22.41
CA ASN A 466 -20.15 -4.99 23.73
C ASN A 466 -19.89 -3.49 23.67
N THR A 467 -20.26 -2.76 24.72
CA THR A 467 -19.88 -1.35 24.88
C THR A 467 -18.38 -1.18 24.69
N CYS A 468 -17.97 -0.23 23.84
CA CYS A 468 -16.57 0.01 23.54
C CYS A 468 -15.80 0.43 24.81
N ASN A 469 -14.65 -0.17 25.04
CA ASN A 469 -13.78 0.07 26.19
C ASN A 469 -12.31 0.11 25.76
N THR A 470 -11.39 0.40 26.69
CA THR A 470 -9.97 0.60 26.39
C THR A 470 -9.16 -0.70 26.26
N THR A 471 -9.76 -1.85 26.56
CA THR A 471 -9.06 -3.15 26.57
C THR A 471 -8.64 -3.60 25.18
N ASP A 472 -7.63 -4.46 25.13
CA ASP A 472 -7.12 -5.05 23.89
C ASP A 472 -8.01 -6.20 23.37
N TYR A 473 -8.98 -6.67 24.16
CA TYR A 473 -9.93 -7.72 23.78
C TYR A 473 -10.95 -7.26 22.74
N GLN A 474 -11.04 -5.94 22.52
CA GLN A 474 -11.83 -5.31 21.46
C GLN A 474 -10.97 -4.81 20.29
N LYS A 475 -9.65 -5.07 20.34
CA LYS A 475 -8.71 -4.57 19.33
C LYS A 475 -8.25 -5.68 18.40
N PHE A 476 -8.22 -5.35 17.12
CA PHE A 476 -7.87 -6.27 16.06
C PHE A 476 -6.76 -5.68 15.21
N LYS A 477 -5.73 -6.48 14.93
CA LYS A 477 -4.82 -6.19 13.82
C LYS A 477 -5.58 -6.47 12.55
N PHE A 478 -6.07 -5.42 11.93
CA PHE A 478 -6.52 -5.49 10.55
C PHE A 478 -5.27 -5.56 9.69
N ALA A 479 -5.00 -6.74 9.13
CA ALA A 479 -4.05 -6.87 8.03
C ALA A 479 -4.73 -6.32 6.76
N THR A 480 -5.03 -5.03 6.78
CA THR A 480 -5.02 -4.27 5.55
C THR A 480 -3.56 -4.12 5.23
N MET A 481 -3.15 -4.80 4.17
CA MET A 481 -2.50 -4.08 3.09
C MET A 481 -3.13 -2.68 3.01
#